data_AF-A0A1F6RBP9-F1
#
_entry.id   AF-A0A1F6RBP9-F1
#
_cell.length_a   1.000
_cell.length_b   1.000
_cell.length_c   1.000
_cell.angle_alpha   90.00
_cell.angle_beta   90.00
_cell.angle_gamma   90.00
#
_symmetry.space_group_name_H-M   'P 1'
#
loop_
_entity.id
_entity.type
_entity.pdbx_description
1 polymer ?
#
loop_
_entity_poly.entity_id
_entity_poly.type
_entity_poly.pdbx_seq_one_letter_code
_entity_poly.pdbx_strand_id
1 'polypeptide(L)'
;MVKAYTIAELSKILKISVQATNKKVDKLERDKNYNIKTTKELINNRLTKIIFLSDDDIKQLIETTNSIKQVVQHINQFNKPNQEVDQEVYQPEVNQFNKPAYEEILTRVLDYSEKTNHQIQDFANRLIESESQLKLLIDSETRKEHEYLRVQAENKQLKIKVEELEEKIKYYESKWWNKSVLKKK
;
A
#
# COMPACT_ATOMS: atom_id res chain seq x y z
N MET A 1 38.60 19.58 -3.44
CA MET A 1 38.77 18.34 -2.63
C MET A 1 37.40 17.70 -2.43
N VAL A 2 37.30 16.38 -2.25
CA VAL A 2 36.03 15.71 -1.93
C VAL A 2 35.89 15.64 -0.41
N LYS A 3 34.81 16.20 0.13
CA LYS A 3 34.52 16.21 1.57
C LYS A 3 33.25 15.41 1.85
N ALA A 4 33.25 14.73 2.99
CA ALA A 4 32.11 13.97 3.47
C ALA A 4 31.23 14.86 4.36
N TYR A 5 29.93 14.85 4.11
CA TYR A 5 28.95 15.59 4.90
C TYR A 5 27.79 14.69 5.30
N THR A 6 27.36 14.80 6.55
CA THR A 6 26.05 14.29 6.96
C THR A 6 24.94 15.20 6.42
N ILE A 7 23.71 14.67 6.30
CA ILE A 7 22.54 15.49 5.92
C ILE A 7 22.37 16.69 6.88
N ALA A 8 22.64 16.49 8.17
CA ALA A 8 22.55 17.55 9.17
C ALA A 8 23.59 18.66 8.93
N GLU A 9 24.84 18.32 8.63
CA GLU A 9 25.87 19.32 8.32
C GLU A 9 25.59 20.03 7.00
N LEU A 10 25.15 19.29 5.97
CA LEU A 10 24.79 19.87 4.68
C LEU A 10 23.59 20.83 4.81
N SER A 11 22.63 20.52 5.68
CA SER A 11 21.50 21.42 5.97
C SER A 11 21.94 22.75 6.59
N LYS A 12 22.96 22.74 7.46
CA LYS A 12 23.53 23.95 8.05
C LYS A 12 24.24 24.81 7.01
N ILE A 13 25.01 24.19 6.11
CA ILE A 13 25.73 24.88 5.03
C ILE A 13 24.75 25.54 4.05
N LEU A 14 23.71 24.81 3.64
CA LEU A 14 22.70 25.30 2.69
C LEU A 14 21.66 26.24 3.32
N LYS A 15 21.65 26.35 4.66
CA LYS A 15 20.65 27.11 5.44
C LYS A 15 19.21 26.70 5.08
N ILE A 16 18.95 25.40 4.94
CA ILE A 16 17.62 24.83 4.66
C ILE A 16 17.29 23.73 5.67
N SER A 17 16.03 23.31 5.76
CA SER A 17 15.64 22.25 6.70
C SER A 17 16.27 20.91 6.32
N VAL A 18 16.53 20.06 7.33
CA VAL A 18 17.09 18.70 7.14
C VAL A 18 16.26 17.88 6.16
N GLN A 19 14.93 18.01 6.20
CA GLN A 19 14.02 17.33 5.27
C GLN A 19 14.17 17.83 3.83
N ALA A 20 14.30 19.15 3.63
CA ALA A 20 14.53 19.73 2.31
C ALA A 20 15.89 19.30 1.74
N THR A 21 16.92 19.25 2.59
CA THR A 21 18.23 18.71 2.22
C THR A 21 18.14 17.26 1.77
N ASN A 22 17.44 16.41 2.54
CA ASN A 22 17.30 15.00 2.20
C ASN A 22 16.60 14.80 0.85
N LYS A 23 15.48 15.50 0.60
CA LYS A 23 14.79 15.47 -0.70
C LYS A 23 15.66 15.93 -1.86
N LYS A 24 16.49 16.97 -1.65
CA LYS A 24 17.39 17.50 -2.68
C LYS A 24 18.50 16.50 -3.00
N VAL A 25 19.06 15.84 -1.99
CA VAL A 25 20.07 14.77 -2.16
C VAL A 25 19.47 13.57 -2.90
N ASP A 26 18.27 13.12 -2.53
CA ASP A 26 17.58 12.02 -3.20
C ASP A 26 17.20 12.35 -4.66
N LYS A 27 17.02 13.64 -4.98
CA LYS A 27 16.84 14.09 -6.37
C LYS A 27 18.16 14.04 -7.14
N LEU A 28 19.23 14.56 -6.55
CA LEU A 28 20.55 14.57 -7.20
C LEU A 28 21.15 13.17 -7.37
N GLU A 29 20.81 12.23 -6.49
CA GLU A 29 21.18 10.81 -6.65
C GLU A 29 20.46 10.14 -7.84
N ARG A 30 19.25 10.60 -8.19
CA ARG A 30 18.47 10.08 -9.32
C ARG A 30 18.84 10.75 -10.65
N ASP A 31 19.21 12.03 -10.60
CA ASP A 31 19.57 12.80 -11.78
C ASP A 31 20.97 12.37 -12.26
N LYS A 32 21.02 11.58 -13.35
CA LYS A 32 22.26 11.03 -13.94
C LYS A 32 23.34 12.08 -14.31
N ASN A 33 22.98 13.36 -14.31
CA ASN A 33 23.90 14.47 -14.57
C ASN A 33 24.76 14.85 -13.34
N TYR A 34 24.38 14.42 -12.13
CA TYR A 34 25.11 14.68 -10.91
C TYR A 34 25.64 13.38 -10.32
N ASN A 35 26.96 13.20 -10.38
CA ASN A 35 27.61 11.96 -9.93
C ASN A 35 27.92 12.03 -8.42
N ILE A 36 26.87 12.16 -7.59
CA ILE A 36 27.02 12.23 -6.14
C ILE A 36 27.07 10.82 -5.57
N LYS A 37 28.13 10.51 -4.82
CA LYS A 37 28.24 9.25 -4.08
C LYS A 37 27.64 9.41 -2.69
N THR A 38 26.71 8.53 -2.32
CA THR A 38 26.16 8.46 -0.97
C THR A 38 26.47 7.11 -0.35
N THR A 39 26.82 7.09 0.94
CA THR A 39 27.00 5.86 1.73
C THR A 39 26.12 5.93 2.97
N LYS A 40 25.76 4.78 3.52
CA LYS A 40 25.06 4.68 4.80
C LYS A 40 26.06 4.20 5.85
N GLU A 41 26.31 5.02 6.85
CA GLU A 41 27.19 4.66 7.96
C GLU A 41 26.41 4.65 9.28
N LEU A 42 26.84 3.79 10.20
CA LEU A 42 26.18 3.58 11.48
C LEU A 42 26.83 4.49 12.52
N ILE A 43 26.25 5.68 12.70
CA ILE A 43 26.72 6.71 13.63
C ILE A 43 25.77 6.71 14.83
N ASN A 44 26.29 6.50 16.05
CA ASN A 44 25.49 6.48 17.30
C ASN A 44 24.29 5.52 17.24
N ASN A 45 24.51 4.30 16.75
CA ASN A 45 23.48 3.27 16.58
C ASN A 45 22.30 3.68 15.65
N ARG A 46 22.53 4.66 14.77
CA ARG A 46 21.57 5.10 13.76
C ARG A 46 22.22 5.10 12.37
N LEU A 47 21.52 4.52 11.40
CA LEU A 47 21.93 4.58 10.00
C LEU A 47 21.80 6.02 9.50
N THR A 48 22.93 6.65 9.22
CA THR A 48 23.04 8.02 8.75
C THR A 48 23.59 8.03 7.33
N LYS A 49 22.93 8.76 6.42
CA LYS A 49 23.39 8.94 5.03
C LYS A 49 24.51 9.98 5.01
N ILE A 50 25.69 9.58 4.52
CA ILE A 50 26.85 10.43 4.26
C ILE A 50 26.91 10.71 2.77
N ILE A 51 27.22 11.97 2.44
CA ILE A 51 27.22 12.49 1.09
C ILE A 51 28.62 13.00 0.79
N PHE A 52 29.23 12.51 -0.28
CA PHE A 52 30.54 12.97 -0.74
C PHE A 52 30.34 14.02 -1.82
N LEU A 53 30.75 15.26 -1.53
CA LEU A 53 30.64 16.39 -2.46
C LEU A 53 32.01 17.02 -2.68
N SER A 54 32.27 17.47 -3.90
CA SER A 54 33.40 18.35 -4.17
C SER A 54 33.09 19.79 -3.76
N ASP A 55 34.12 20.61 -3.55
CA ASP A 55 33.93 22.03 -3.21
C ASP A 55 33.16 22.79 -4.31
N ASP A 56 33.25 22.36 -5.58
CA ASP A 56 32.51 22.98 -6.70
C ASP A 56 31.03 22.56 -6.72
N ASP A 57 30.72 21.31 -6.38
CA ASP A 57 29.34 20.84 -6.24
C ASP A 57 28.62 21.59 -5.12
N ILE A 58 29.32 21.87 -4.02
CA ILE A 58 28.76 22.64 -2.90
C ILE A 58 28.43 24.07 -3.32
N LYS A 59 29.31 24.74 -4.09
CA LYS A 59 29.07 26.09 -4.59
C LYS A 59 27.84 26.14 -5.50
N GLN A 60 27.74 25.22 -6.47
CA GLN A 60 26.56 25.11 -7.33
C GLN A 60 25.29 24.83 -6.52
N LEU A 61 25.40 24.00 -5.48
CA LEU A 61 24.26 23.69 -4.62
C LEU A 61 23.81 24.89 -3.78
N ILE A 62 24.73 25.73 -3.33
CA ILE A 62 24.44 26.98 -2.62
C ILE A 62 23.79 27.99 -3.58
N GLU A 63 24.34 28.19 -4.77
CA GLU A 63 23.80 29.11 -5.79
C GLU A 63 22.37 28.73 -6.20
N THR A 64 22.14 27.46 -6.53
CA THR A 64 20.79 26.97 -6.86
C THR A 64 19.82 27.11 -5.68
N THR A 65 20.29 26.93 -4.44
CA THR A 65 19.43 27.07 -3.25
C THR A 65 19.09 28.53 -2.96
N ASN A 66 20.03 29.46 -3.17
CA ASN A 66 19.83 30.88 -2.94
C ASN A 66 18.97 31.54 -4.03
N SER A 67 19.12 31.14 -5.29
CA SER A 67 18.25 31.59 -6.39
C SER A 67 16.78 31.23 -6.12
N ILE A 68 16.51 30.02 -5.61
CA ILE A 68 15.14 29.60 -5.25
C ILE A 68 14.60 30.39 -4.05
N LYS A 69 15.45 30.76 -3.08
CA LYS A 69 15.02 31.61 -1.94
C LYS A 69 14.56 32.99 -2.36
N GLN A 70 15.21 33.61 -3.36
CA GLN A 70 14.77 34.90 -3.90
C GLN A 70 13.39 34.79 -4.57
N VAL A 71 13.14 33.73 -5.34
CA VAL A 71 11.84 33.47 -5.96
C VAL A 71 10.74 33.24 -4.90
N VAL A 72 11.04 32.49 -3.83
CA VAL A 72 10.06 32.23 -2.74
C VAL A 72 9.82 33.45 -1.84
N GLN A 73 10.82 34.32 -1.65
CA GLN A 73 10.62 35.59 -0.94
C GLN A 73 9.71 36.55 -1.70
N HIS A 74 9.78 36.58 -3.04
CA HIS A 74 8.82 37.33 -3.85
C HIS A 74 7.40 36.77 -3.72
N ILE A 75 7.21 35.45 -3.64
CA ILE A 75 5.88 34.83 -3.48
C ILE A 75 5.28 35.11 -2.10
N ASN A 76 6.09 35.09 -1.03
CA ASN A 76 5.60 35.31 0.34
C ASN A 76 5.33 36.78 0.69
N GLN A 77 5.76 37.74 -0.14
CA GLN A 77 5.36 39.14 0.02
C GLN A 77 3.92 39.42 -0.44
N PHE A 78 3.35 38.56 -1.29
CA PHE A 78 1.95 38.69 -1.75
C PHE A 78 0.90 38.26 -0.72
N ASN A 79 1.30 37.68 0.43
CA ASN A 79 0.38 37.14 1.44
C ASN A 79 0.44 37.86 2.80
N LYS A 80 0.66 39.18 2.82
CA LYS A 80 0.37 39.99 4.02
C LYS A 80 -1.03 40.61 3.91
N PRO A 81 -1.93 40.40 4.88
CA PRO A 81 -3.24 41.05 4.88
C PRO A 81 -3.09 42.52 5.30
N ASN A 82 -3.55 43.40 4.42
CA ASN A 82 -3.99 44.80 4.60
C ASN A 82 -3.08 45.78 5.37
N GLN A 83 -2.39 46.63 4.63
CA GLN A 83 -2.28 48.06 4.96
C GLN A 83 -2.62 48.88 3.72
N GLU A 84 -3.59 49.77 3.89
CA GLU A 84 -4.11 50.70 2.89
C GLU A 84 -2.99 51.58 2.34
N VAL A 85 -2.69 51.43 1.05
CA VAL A 85 -1.96 52.43 0.28
C VAL A 85 -2.70 52.58 -1.04
N ASP A 86 -3.22 53.77 -1.29
CA ASP A 86 -3.75 54.19 -2.59
C ASP A 86 -2.70 53.88 -3.67
N GLN A 87 -2.93 52.80 -4.41
CA GLN A 87 -2.16 52.46 -5.60
C GLN A 87 -3.10 52.57 -6.79
N GLU A 88 -2.72 53.48 -7.69
CA GLU A 88 -3.29 53.61 -9.03
C GLU A 88 -3.57 52.23 -9.61
N VAL A 89 -4.82 52.03 -10.03
CA VAL A 89 -5.34 50.77 -10.54
C VAL A 89 -4.52 50.37 -11.78
N TYR A 90 -3.44 49.64 -11.59
CA TYR A 90 -2.83 48.88 -12.66
C TYR A 90 -3.77 47.72 -12.93
N GLN A 91 -4.71 47.92 -13.84
CA GLN A 91 -5.43 46.80 -14.44
C GLN A 91 -4.37 45.96 -15.15
N PRO A 92 -4.09 44.72 -14.70
CA PRO A 92 -3.32 43.83 -15.53
C PRO A 92 -4.11 43.67 -16.82
N GLU A 93 -3.48 43.87 -17.97
CA GLU A 93 -4.09 43.56 -19.26
C GLU A 93 -4.55 42.11 -19.22
N VAL A 94 -5.87 41.92 -19.05
CA VAL A 94 -6.53 40.63 -18.95
C VAL A 94 -6.58 40.05 -20.37
N ASN A 95 -5.45 39.63 -20.93
CA ASN A 95 -5.43 39.14 -22.31
C ASN A 95 -4.33 38.12 -22.63
N GLN A 96 -3.95 37.25 -21.68
CA GLN A 96 -3.07 36.10 -22.03
C GLN A 96 -3.51 34.72 -21.51
N PHE A 97 -4.56 34.62 -20.68
CA PHE A 97 -5.15 33.32 -20.29
C PHE A 97 -6.44 32.96 -21.04
N ASN A 98 -6.96 33.84 -21.90
CA ASN A 98 -8.04 33.52 -22.86
C ASN A 98 -7.49 32.78 -24.09
N LYS A 99 -6.73 31.70 -23.87
CA LYS A 99 -6.44 30.75 -24.95
C LYS A 99 -7.40 29.58 -24.81
N PRO A 100 -8.32 29.35 -25.77
CA PRO A 100 -9.30 28.25 -25.70
C PRO A 100 -8.65 26.88 -25.48
N ALA A 101 -7.37 26.73 -25.85
CA ALA A 101 -6.58 25.53 -25.61
C ALA A 101 -6.33 25.20 -24.12
N TYR A 102 -6.27 26.18 -23.21
CA TYR A 102 -5.97 25.92 -21.79
C TYR A 102 -7.20 25.40 -21.03
N GLU A 103 -8.38 25.97 -21.30
CA GLU A 103 -9.65 25.44 -20.80
C GLU A 103 -9.87 24.02 -21.31
N GLU A 104 -9.65 23.76 -22.59
CA GLU A 104 -9.81 22.42 -23.17
C GLU A 104 -8.88 21.37 -22.54
N ILE A 105 -7.64 21.76 -22.20
CA ILE A 105 -6.70 20.88 -21.48
C ILE A 105 -7.20 20.61 -20.06
N LEU A 106 -7.67 21.62 -19.34
CA LEU A 106 -8.23 21.45 -18.00
C LEU A 106 -9.46 20.54 -18.01
N THR A 107 -10.37 20.73 -18.97
CA THR A 107 -11.56 19.87 -19.12
C THR A 107 -11.16 18.43 -19.41
N ARG A 108 -10.20 18.19 -20.31
CA ARG A 108 -9.71 16.82 -20.59
C ARG A 108 -9.05 16.16 -19.39
N VAL A 109 -8.29 16.92 -18.59
CA VAL A 109 -7.65 16.39 -17.39
C VAL A 109 -8.70 16.03 -16.33
N LEU A 110 -9.72 16.87 -16.16
CA LEU A 110 -10.86 16.59 -15.28
C LEU A 110 -11.65 15.36 -15.74
N ASP A 111 -12.03 15.30 -17.02
CA ASP A 111 -12.74 14.16 -17.60
C ASP A 111 -11.94 12.85 -17.45
N TYR A 112 -10.64 12.91 -17.72
CA TYR A 112 -9.76 11.75 -17.56
C TYR A 112 -9.65 11.33 -16.09
N SER A 113 -9.54 12.29 -15.17
CA SER A 113 -9.50 12.05 -13.74
C SER A 113 -10.80 11.40 -13.26
N GLU A 114 -11.97 11.93 -13.64
CA GLU A 114 -13.27 11.36 -13.30
C GLU A 114 -13.44 9.95 -13.87
N LYS A 115 -13.10 9.75 -15.14
CA LYS A 115 -13.17 8.44 -15.79
C LYS A 115 -12.27 7.43 -15.09
N THR A 116 -11.05 7.82 -14.73
CA THR A 116 -10.11 6.94 -14.02
C THR A 116 -10.64 6.62 -12.61
N ASN A 117 -11.22 7.61 -11.92
CA ASN A 117 -11.78 7.41 -10.59
C ASN A 117 -12.98 6.44 -10.62
N HIS A 118 -13.85 6.55 -11.63
CA HIS A 118 -14.92 5.59 -11.85
C HIS A 118 -14.39 4.18 -12.15
N GLN A 119 -13.36 4.05 -12.98
CA GLN A 119 -12.75 2.74 -13.24
C GLN A 119 -12.15 2.11 -11.98
N ILE A 120 -11.53 2.92 -11.11
CA ILE A 120 -10.99 2.45 -9.83
C ILE A 120 -12.13 1.99 -8.91
N GLN A 121 -13.22 2.75 -8.82
CA GLN A 121 -14.40 2.37 -8.03
C GLN A 121 -15.03 1.06 -8.53
N ASP A 122 -15.21 0.93 -9.85
CA ASP A 122 -15.74 -0.31 -10.44
C ASP A 122 -14.84 -1.50 -10.15
N PHE A 123 -13.52 -1.32 -10.23
CA PHE A 123 -12.57 -2.38 -9.93
C PHE A 123 -12.62 -2.77 -8.44
N ALA A 124 -12.69 -1.79 -7.54
CA ALA A 124 -12.83 -2.03 -6.11
C ALA A 124 -14.13 -2.80 -5.78
N ASN A 125 -15.25 -2.40 -6.39
CA ASN A 125 -16.54 -3.08 -6.20
C ASN A 125 -16.50 -4.54 -6.68
N ARG A 126 -15.93 -4.80 -7.87
CA ARG A 126 -15.74 -6.17 -8.37
C ARG A 126 -14.83 -7.00 -7.47
N LEU A 127 -13.79 -6.40 -6.91
CA LEU A 127 -12.87 -7.08 -6.02
C LEU A 127 -13.57 -7.49 -4.72
N ILE A 128 -14.33 -6.58 -4.11
CA ILE A 128 -15.15 -6.86 -2.93
C ILE A 128 -16.17 -7.99 -3.20
N GLU A 129 -16.85 -7.95 -4.33
CA GLU A 129 -17.81 -8.98 -4.72
C GLU A 129 -17.12 -10.34 -4.92
N SER A 130 -15.95 -10.36 -5.56
CA SER A 130 -15.17 -11.59 -5.77
C SER A 130 -14.68 -12.20 -4.45
N GLU A 131 -14.24 -11.38 -3.49
CA GLU A 131 -13.85 -11.87 -2.16
C GLU A 131 -15.04 -12.45 -1.40
N SER A 132 -16.21 -11.82 -1.52
CA SER A 132 -17.45 -12.35 -0.92
C SER A 132 -17.83 -13.71 -1.49
N GLN A 133 -17.78 -13.88 -2.81
CA GLN A 133 -18.04 -15.15 -3.48
C GLN A 133 -17.03 -16.23 -3.06
N LEU A 134 -15.75 -15.87 -2.96
CA LEU A 134 -14.69 -16.78 -2.54
C LEU A 134 -14.89 -17.24 -1.09
N LYS A 135 -15.31 -16.34 -0.20
CA LYS A 135 -15.68 -16.69 1.19
C LYS A 135 -16.85 -17.67 1.24
N LEU A 136 -17.91 -17.45 0.44
CA LEU A 136 -19.05 -18.36 0.37
C LEU A 136 -18.65 -19.76 -0.14
N LEU A 137 -17.73 -19.82 -1.10
CA LEU A 137 -17.17 -21.08 -1.59
C LEU A 137 -16.39 -21.83 -0.52
N ILE A 138 -15.51 -21.14 0.22
CA ILE A 138 -14.76 -21.72 1.35
C ILE A 138 -15.73 -22.23 2.42
N ASP A 139 -16.74 -21.44 2.80
CA ASP A 139 -17.74 -21.84 3.78
C ASP A 139 -18.53 -23.08 3.31
N SER A 140 -18.86 -23.15 2.02
CA SER A 140 -19.55 -24.29 1.42
C SER A 140 -18.68 -25.55 1.43
N GLU A 141 -17.41 -25.43 1.05
CA GLU A 141 -16.46 -26.55 1.05
C GLU A 141 -16.24 -27.08 2.48
N THR A 142 -16.04 -26.18 3.44
CA THR A 142 -15.88 -26.50 4.86
C THR A 142 -17.10 -27.24 5.41
N ARG A 143 -18.32 -26.79 5.10
CA ARG A 143 -19.56 -27.48 5.51
C ARG A 143 -19.66 -28.88 4.91
N LYS A 144 -19.34 -29.02 3.63
CA LYS A 144 -19.35 -30.31 2.94
C LYS A 144 -18.36 -31.30 3.56
N GLU A 145 -17.16 -30.83 3.88
CA GLU A 145 -16.15 -31.67 4.54
C GLU A 145 -16.62 -32.12 5.93
N HIS A 146 -17.16 -31.21 6.74
CA HIS A 146 -17.73 -31.56 8.03
C HIS A 146 -18.86 -32.58 7.93
N GLU A 147 -19.78 -32.40 6.97
CA GLU A 147 -20.88 -33.34 6.76
C GLU A 147 -20.38 -34.72 6.30
N TYR A 148 -19.39 -34.75 5.39
CA TYR A 148 -18.74 -35.98 4.96
C TYR A 148 -18.11 -36.72 6.15
N LEU A 149 -17.33 -36.04 6.99
CA LEU A 149 -16.71 -36.63 8.18
C LEU A 149 -17.75 -37.14 9.18
N ARG A 150 -18.84 -36.39 9.39
CA ARG A 150 -19.96 -36.82 10.24
C ARG A 150 -20.58 -38.12 9.73
N VAL A 151 -20.95 -38.16 8.44
CA VAL A 151 -21.57 -39.34 7.82
C VAL A 151 -20.62 -40.54 7.80
N GLN A 152 -19.32 -40.30 7.63
CA GLN A 152 -18.32 -41.35 7.69
C GLN A 152 -18.22 -41.95 9.11
N ALA A 153 -18.24 -41.10 10.14
CA ALA A 153 -18.24 -41.54 11.53
C ALA A 153 -19.52 -42.31 11.89
N GLU A 154 -20.69 -41.82 11.47
CA GLU A 154 -21.97 -42.49 11.66
C GLU A 154 -22.01 -43.86 10.97
N ASN A 155 -21.55 -43.95 9.71
CA ASN A 155 -21.44 -45.22 9.00
C ASN A 155 -20.50 -46.20 9.70
N LYS A 156 -19.38 -45.72 10.26
CA LYS A 156 -18.47 -46.56 11.03
C LYS A 156 -19.15 -47.11 12.27
N GLN A 157 -19.89 -46.29 13.01
CA GLN A 157 -20.64 -46.73 14.19
C GLN A 157 -21.77 -47.71 13.83
N LEU A 158 -22.49 -47.46 12.74
CA LEU A 158 -23.55 -48.34 12.26
C LEU A 158 -22.99 -49.71 11.85
N LYS A 159 -21.84 -49.76 11.16
CA LYS A 159 -21.17 -51.01 10.83
C LYS A 159 -20.84 -51.84 12.07
N ILE A 160 -20.26 -51.22 13.10
CA ILE A 160 -19.96 -51.89 14.38
C ILE A 160 -21.25 -52.43 15.01
N LYS A 161 -22.32 -51.63 15.06
CA LYS A 161 -23.61 -52.07 15.60
C LYS A 161 -24.23 -53.23 14.82
N VAL A 162 -24.10 -53.23 13.50
CA VAL A 162 -24.58 -54.33 12.65
C VAL A 162 -23.80 -55.60 12.96
N GLU A 163 -22.47 -55.53 13.03
CA GLU A 163 -21.61 -56.67 13.40
C GLU A 163 -21.99 -57.23 14.79
N GLU A 164 -22.17 -56.37 15.80
CA GLU A 164 -22.61 -56.80 17.15
C GLU A 164 -23.99 -57.49 17.14
N LEU A 165 -24.93 -56.99 16.32
CA LEU A 165 -26.26 -57.57 16.20
C LEU A 165 -26.23 -58.92 15.47
N GLU A 166 -25.42 -59.04 14.42
CA GLU A 166 -25.22 -60.30 13.70
C GLU A 166 -24.62 -61.38 14.62
N GLU A 167 -23.65 -61.03 15.46
CA GLU A 167 -23.10 -61.94 16.47
C GLU A 167 -24.15 -62.38 17.49
N LYS A 168 -24.96 -61.43 18.00
CA LYS A 168 -26.06 -61.75 18.93
C LYS A 168 -27.08 -62.67 18.29
N ILE A 169 -27.48 -62.41 17.03
CA ILE A 169 -28.41 -63.27 16.29
C ILE A 169 -27.85 -64.68 16.17
N LYS A 170 -26.61 -64.83 15.69
CA LYS A 170 -25.94 -66.14 15.58
C LYS A 170 -25.90 -66.89 16.91
N TYR A 171 -25.61 -66.18 18.00
CA TYR A 171 -25.61 -66.75 19.35
C TYR A 171 -27.00 -67.26 19.76
N TYR A 172 -28.04 -66.44 19.57
CA TYR A 172 -29.41 -66.82 19.93
C TYR A 172 -29.97 -67.93 19.04
N GLU A 173 -29.69 -67.91 17.74
CA GLU A 173 -30.05 -68.98 16.82
C GLU A 173 -29.42 -70.31 17.25
N SER A 174 -28.12 -70.32 17.52
CA SER A 174 -27.41 -71.52 18.01
C SER A 174 -27.99 -72.04 19.32
N LYS A 175 -28.27 -71.15 20.29
CA LYS A 175 -28.93 -71.54 21.54
C LYS A 175 -30.34 -72.08 21.33
N TRP A 176 -31.13 -71.47 20.45
CA TRP A 176 -32.50 -71.90 20.16
C TRP A 176 -32.51 -73.29 19.51
N TRP A 177 -31.65 -73.52 18.51
CA TRP A 177 -31.49 -74.82 17.88
C TRP A 177 -31.08 -75.89 18.89
N ASN A 178 -30.07 -75.63 19.73
CA ASN A 178 -29.63 -76.57 20.78
C ASN A 178 -30.78 -76.93 21.76
N LYS A 179 -31.58 -75.94 22.17
CA LYS A 179 -32.72 -76.16 23.07
C LYS A 179 -33.87 -76.92 22.39
N SER A 180 -34.10 -76.70 21.09
CA SER A 180 -35.14 -77.37 20.32
C SER A 180 -34.82 -78.85 20.05
N VAL A 181 -33.55 -79.18 19.82
CA VAL A 181 -33.07 -80.54 19.57
C VAL A 181 -33.09 -81.37 20.86
N LEU A 182 -32.72 -80.78 21.99
CA LEU A 182 -32.74 -81.45 23.31
C LEU A 182 -34.15 -81.76 23.82
N LYS A 183 -35.19 -81.06 23.35
CA LYS A 183 -36.59 -81.34 23.71
C LYS A 183 -37.24 -82.48 22.91
N LYS A 184 -36.56 -83.00 21.88
CA LYS A 184 -37.07 -84.10 21.02
C LYS A 184 -36.46 -85.47 21.35
N LYS A 185 -35.63 -85.57 22.39
CA LYS A 185 -35.18 -86.83 23.00
C LYS A 185 -35.89 -87.02 24.33
#